data_AF-A0A1T5DZH6-F1
#
_entry.id   AF-A0A1T5DZH6-F1
#
_cell.length_a   1.000
_cell.length_b   1.000
_cell.length_c   1.000
_cell.angle_alpha   90.00
_cell.angle_beta   90.00
_cell.angle_gamma   90.00
#
_symmetry.space_group_name_H-M   'P 1'
#
loop_
_entity.id
_entity.type
_entity.pdbx_description
1 polymer ?
#
loop_
_entity_poly.entity_id
_entity_poly.type
_entity_poly.pdbx_seq_one_letter_code
_entity_poly.pdbx_strand_id
1 'polypeptide(L)'
;MTKKMVNRIFFIWLMIVFWASEGNAQQVADENFDYPVSTPTYTAGSGPLILFDEAHHNASTLKGAYSTFGKLLVRDGYKVASSKDKVSLDLLKGAKIYVSVNAMYDMENWNLPARSAFSPDEINELCNWVAGGGSLFLVTDHMPCGAAVNELAGRFGINIMNGFAIRKDGRPEVFSKEKKTLMANEITSPPGKAIDSIMCWGGTGFIVPSHAHVISILGDDYHIYLPNDVSQIKKPLPDTIPYVSGRGLVNGAYLTFGKGRIVIFGDGAPFSAQLQGIKSEKRGMNHPGATQNTQFLFNIIHWLDRKL
;
A
#
# COMPACT_ATOMS: atom_id res chain seq x y z
N MET A 1 -25.82 54.12 43.83
CA MET A 1 -25.91 53.24 42.64
C MET A 1 -25.13 53.90 41.51
N THR A 2 -23.82 53.72 41.39
CA THR A 2 -23.01 52.55 40.98
C THR A 2 -22.59 52.61 39.52
N LYS A 3 -21.37 53.13 39.31
CA LYS A 3 -20.33 52.64 38.37
C LYS A 3 -20.66 51.28 37.72
N LYS A 4 -21.48 51.23 36.67
CA LYS A 4 -21.69 50.03 35.84
C LYS A 4 -22.16 50.40 34.43
N MET A 5 -21.51 51.36 33.77
CA MET A 5 -21.88 51.66 32.37
C MET A 5 -20.72 52.14 31.48
N VAL A 6 -19.48 51.76 31.80
CA VAL A 6 -18.30 52.11 30.97
C VAL A 6 -17.42 50.89 30.60
N ASN A 7 -17.74 49.67 31.07
CA ASN A 7 -16.94 48.47 30.77
C ASN A 7 -17.68 47.42 29.90
N ARG A 8 -18.41 47.85 28.87
CA ARG A 8 -19.06 46.90 27.94
C ARG A 8 -18.69 47.06 26.46
N ILE A 9 -17.72 47.92 26.13
CA ILE A 9 -17.26 48.12 24.73
C ILE A 9 -15.77 47.77 24.56
N PHE A 10 -15.14 47.10 25.53
CA PHE A 10 -13.72 46.72 25.45
C PHE A 10 -13.47 45.21 25.56
N PHE A 11 -14.46 44.39 25.19
CA PHE A 11 -14.35 42.92 25.23
C PHE A 11 -14.94 42.25 23.97
N ILE A 12 -14.91 42.94 22.82
CA ILE A 12 -15.30 42.38 21.51
C ILE A 12 -14.09 42.34 20.54
N TRP A 13 -12.86 42.44 21.06
CA TRP A 13 -11.65 42.47 20.21
C TRP A 13 -10.52 41.55 20.68
N LEU A 14 -10.87 40.41 21.30
CA LEU A 14 -9.87 39.38 21.65
C LEU A 14 -10.46 37.98 21.82
N MET A 15 -11.40 37.60 20.94
CA MET A 15 -11.78 36.19 20.74
C MET A 15 -11.76 35.82 19.25
N ILE A 16 -10.70 36.23 18.56
CA ILE A 16 -10.15 35.39 17.49
C ILE A 16 -9.11 34.51 18.19
N VAL A 17 -9.58 33.62 19.06
CA VAL A 17 -8.80 32.44 19.41
C VAL A 17 -8.87 31.60 18.16
N PHE A 18 -7.77 31.60 17.41
CA PHE A 18 -7.49 30.64 16.37
C PHE A 18 -7.88 29.26 16.89
N TRP A 19 -9.05 28.76 16.46
CA TRP A 19 -9.24 27.33 16.32
C TRP A 19 -8.27 26.92 15.23
N ALA A 20 -7.02 26.67 15.61
CA ALA A 20 -6.18 25.76 14.86
C ALA A 20 -6.93 24.43 14.93
N SER A 21 -7.75 24.19 13.89
CA SER A 21 -8.05 22.81 13.54
C SER A 21 -6.70 22.13 13.45
N GLU A 22 -6.50 21.08 14.23
CA GLU A 22 -5.45 20.11 13.94
C GLU A 22 -5.79 19.59 12.55
N GLY A 23 -5.26 20.28 11.54
CA GLY A 23 -5.44 19.90 10.16
C GLY A 23 -4.86 18.51 10.04
N ASN A 24 -5.67 17.54 9.62
CA ASN A 24 -5.14 16.30 9.08
C ASN A 24 -4.14 16.71 8.01
N ALA A 25 -2.85 16.51 8.30
CA ALA A 25 -1.77 16.89 7.41
C ALA A 25 -2.05 16.28 6.04
N GLN A 26 -2.40 17.13 5.07
CA GLN A 26 -2.85 16.69 3.76
C GLN A 26 -1.74 15.86 3.11
N GLN A 27 -2.08 14.65 2.67
CA GLN A 27 -1.24 13.82 1.82
C GLN A 27 -1.69 14.06 0.39
N VAL A 28 -0.77 14.53 -0.45
CA VAL A 28 -1.00 14.77 -1.87
C VAL A 28 0.06 14.06 -2.69
N ALA A 29 -0.22 13.82 -3.97
CA ALA A 29 0.79 13.28 -4.87
C ALA A 29 1.95 14.27 -5.07
N ASP A 30 3.17 13.75 -5.11
CA ASP A 30 4.32 14.48 -5.64
C ASP A 30 4.33 14.34 -7.16
N GLU A 31 3.59 15.21 -7.85
CA GLU A 31 3.46 15.17 -9.31
C GLU A 31 4.76 15.52 -10.04
N ASN A 32 5.73 16.11 -9.34
CA ASN A 32 7.03 16.48 -9.87
C ASN A 32 8.08 15.38 -9.67
N PHE A 33 7.74 14.28 -8.98
CA PHE A 33 8.65 13.15 -8.87
C PHE A 33 8.89 12.55 -10.25
N ASP A 34 10.15 12.62 -10.68
CA ASP A 34 10.62 12.06 -11.94
C ASP A 34 11.61 10.93 -11.66
N TYR A 35 11.48 9.85 -12.43
CA TYR A 35 12.41 8.75 -12.45
C TYR A 35 12.72 8.42 -13.92
N PRO A 36 13.99 8.33 -14.31
CA PRO A 36 14.36 8.11 -15.70
C PRO A 36 13.97 6.69 -16.14
N VAL A 37 13.06 6.61 -17.12
CA VAL A 37 12.73 5.36 -17.84
C VAL A 37 13.45 5.38 -19.18
N SER A 38 14.72 4.99 -19.19
CA SER A 38 15.59 5.05 -20.37
C SER A 38 15.33 3.95 -21.40
N THR A 39 14.78 2.82 -20.97
CA THR A 39 14.43 1.70 -21.87
C THR A 39 13.07 1.14 -21.46
N PRO A 40 11.98 1.74 -21.97
CA PRO A 40 10.63 1.21 -21.77
C PRO A 40 10.52 -0.24 -22.22
N THR A 41 9.77 -1.04 -21.47
CA THR A 41 9.48 -2.44 -21.82
C THR A 41 8.68 -2.54 -23.11
N TYR A 42 7.79 -1.56 -23.33
CA TYR A 42 6.96 -1.46 -24.52
C TYR A 42 7.09 -0.08 -25.17
N THR A 43 6.79 -0.02 -26.46
CA THR A 43 6.48 1.27 -27.10
C THR A 43 5.29 1.92 -26.39
N ALA A 44 5.30 3.25 -26.27
CA ALA A 44 4.27 3.99 -25.55
C ALA A 44 2.85 3.55 -25.95
N GLY A 45 2.09 3.03 -24.98
CA GLY A 45 0.70 2.59 -25.16
C GLY A 45 0.50 1.25 -25.88
N SER A 46 1.56 0.55 -26.30
CA SER A 46 1.45 -0.77 -26.95
C SER A 46 1.49 -1.94 -25.96
N GLY A 47 1.91 -1.69 -24.71
CA GLY A 47 1.92 -2.68 -23.64
C GLY A 47 0.50 -3.09 -23.22
N PRO A 48 0.39 -4.19 -22.46
CA PRO A 48 -0.90 -4.66 -21.98
C PRO A 48 -1.55 -3.68 -21.00
N LEU A 49 -2.85 -3.87 -20.77
CA LEU A 49 -3.59 -3.07 -19.79
C LEU A 49 -3.31 -3.54 -18.37
N ILE A 50 -2.94 -2.58 -17.52
CA ILE A 50 -2.94 -2.66 -16.07
C ILE A 50 -4.19 -1.94 -15.57
N LEU A 51 -5.08 -2.68 -14.92
CA LEU A 51 -6.31 -2.14 -14.36
C LEU A 51 -6.13 -1.90 -12.87
N PHE A 52 -6.31 -0.66 -12.44
CA PHE A 52 -6.18 -0.22 -11.05
C PHE A 52 -7.56 -0.11 -10.41
N ASP A 53 -7.71 -0.71 -9.24
CA ASP A 53 -8.92 -0.71 -8.44
C ASP A 53 -9.17 0.64 -7.76
N GLU A 54 -10.33 1.22 -8.02
CA GLU A 54 -10.90 2.37 -7.29
C GLU A 54 -12.37 2.09 -6.90
N ALA A 55 -12.79 0.81 -6.85
CA ALA A 55 -14.16 0.40 -6.54
C ALA A 55 -14.35 0.06 -5.04
N HIS A 56 -13.26 -0.23 -4.32
CA HIS A 56 -13.30 -0.81 -2.97
C HIS A 56 -12.86 0.19 -1.90
N HIS A 57 -13.40 1.40 -1.96
CA HIS A 57 -13.10 2.50 -1.03
C HIS A 57 -11.60 2.77 -0.85
N ASN A 58 -10.82 2.53 -1.90
CA ASN A 58 -9.38 2.74 -1.89
C ASN A 58 -9.08 4.23 -1.69
N ALA A 59 -8.35 4.58 -0.64
CA ALA A 59 -7.85 5.95 -0.48
C ALA A 59 -6.76 6.28 -1.53
N SER A 60 -6.09 5.24 -2.05
CA SER A 60 -5.09 5.34 -3.11
C SER A 60 -5.75 5.29 -4.48
N THR A 61 -5.65 6.36 -5.26
CA THR A 61 -6.21 6.47 -6.62
C THR A 61 -5.13 6.91 -7.61
N LEU A 62 -5.33 6.63 -8.91
CA LEU A 62 -4.42 7.06 -9.98
C LEU A 62 -4.45 8.58 -10.22
N LYS A 63 -5.42 9.28 -9.64
CA LYS A 63 -5.45 10.76 -9.61
C LYS A 63 -4.98 11.34 -8.28
N GLY A 64 -4.75 10.49 -7.28
CA GLY A 64 -4.29 10.86 -5.94
C GLY A 64 -2.89 10.32 -5.68
N ALA A 65 -2.66 9.76 -4.49
CA ALA A 65 -1.35 9.30 -4.01
C ALA A 65 -0.60 8.34 -4.95
N TYR A 66 -1.32 7.65 -5.84
CA TYR A 66 -0.78 6.70 -6.82
C TYR A 66 -0.69 7.25 -8.24
N SER A 67 -0.82 8.57 -8.44
CA SER A 67 -0.68 9.15 -9.78
C SER A 67 0.68 8.88 -10.41
N THR A 68 1.76 8.94 -9.62
CA THR A 68 3.11 8.67 -10.14
C THR A 68 3.34 7.20 -10.45
N PHE A 69 2.69 6.27 -9.74
CA PHE A 69 2.64 4.85 -10.13
C PHE A 69 2.11 4.71 -11.56
N GLY A 70 0.96 5.33 -11.86
CA GLY A 70 0.38 5.30 -13.20
C GLY A 70 1.27 5.94 -14.25
N LYS A 71 1.78 7.15 -13.98
CA LYS A 71 2.66 7.90 -14.90
C LYS A 71 3.93 7.10 -15.26
N LEU A 72 4.55 6.42 -14.28
CA LEU A 72 5.75 5.63 -14.50
C LEU A 72 5.50 4.40 -15.36
N LEU A 73 4.41 3.67 -15.11
CA LEU A 73 4.07 2.49 -15.90
C LEU A 73 3.62 2.85 -17.33
N VAL A 74 2.97 4.00 -17.51
CA VAL A 74 2.70 4.53 -18.86
C VAL A 74 4.00 4.87 -19.61
N ARG A 75 4.99 5.45 -18.93
CA ARG A 75 6.31 5.73 -19.52
C ARG A 75 7.10 4.46 -19.84
N ASP A 76 6.84 3.39 -19.11
CA ASP A 76 7.36 2.04 -19.39
C ASP A 76 6.55 1.31 -20.50
N GLY A 77 5.56 1.99 -21.08
CA GLY A 77 4.84 1.59 -22.28
C GLY A 77 3.53 0.81 -22.02
N TYR A 78 3.15 0.58 -20.77
CA TYR A 78 1.88 -0.03 -20.41
C TYR A 78 0.70 0.91 -20.66
N LYS A 79 -0.48 0.33 -20.87
CA LYS A 79 -1.74 1.07 -20.71
C LYS A 79 -2.17 0.96 -19.25
N VAL A 80 -2.51 2.07 -18.60
CA VAL A 80 -2.96 2.08 -17.21
C VAL A 80 -4.31 2.78 -17.13
N ALA A 81 -5.29 2.13 -16.51
CA ALA A 81 -6.62 2.70 -16.29
C ALA A 81 -7.12 2.37 -14.89
N SER A 82 -7.90 3.27 -14.29
CA SER A 82 -8.65 3.03 -13.05
C SER A 82 -10.04 2.46 -13.36
N SER A 83 -10.57 1.59 -12.50
CA SER A 83 -11.97 1.15 -12.54
C SER A 83 -12.67 1.46 -11.23
N LYS A 84 -13.92 1.93 -11.31
CA LYS A 84 -14.84 2.04 -10.18
C LYS A 84 -15.91 0.94 -10.19
N ASP A 85 -15.85 0.05 -11.17
CA ASP A 85 -16.74 -1.08 -11.29
C ASP A 85 -16.25 -2.23 -10.42
N LYS A 86 -17.21 -2.95 -9.83
CA LYS A 86 -16.96 -4.21 -9.13
C LYS A 86 -16.25 -5.22 -10.02
N VAL A 87 -15.49 -6.11 -9.40
CA VAL A 87 -14.76 -7.12 -10.17
C VAL A 87 -15.73 -8.09 -10.83
N SER A 88 -15.57 -8.24 -12.14
CA SER A 88 -16.30 -9.21 -12.95
C SER A 88 -15.39 -9.75 -14.03
N LEU A 89 -15.76 -10.91 -14.60
CA LEU A 89 -15.01 -11.47 -15.72
C LEU A 89 -14.89 -10.50 -16.90
N ASP A 90 -15.96 -9.75 -17.21
CA ASP A 90 -15.97 -8.80 -18.33
C ASP A 90 -15.02 -7.63 -18.10
N LEU A 91 -14.93 -7.13 -16.87
CA LEU A 91 -13.93 -6.14 -16.49
C LEU A 91 -12.51 -6.69 -16.66
N LEU A 92 -12.27 -7.93 -16.20
CA LEU A 92 -10.94 -8.55 -16.18
C LEU A 92 -10.44 -9.02 -17.55
N LYS A 93 -11.34 -9.35 -18.51
CA LYS A 93 -10.98 -9.80 -19.87
C LYS A 93 -10.09 -8.80 -20.61
N GLY A 94 -10.25 -7.51 -20.36
CA GLY A 94 -9.47 -6.45 -21.00
C GLY A 94 -8.07 -6.25 -20.39
N ALA A 95 -7.83 -6.79 -19.20
CA ALA A 95 -6.64 -6.53 -18.40
C ALA A 95 -5.68 -7.72 -18.38
N LYS A 96 -4.38 -7.44 -18.24
CA LYS A 96 -3.34 -8.44 -17.98
C LYS A 96 -2.96 -8.49 -16.50
N ILE A 97 -3.00 -7.33 -15.85
CA ILE A 97 -2.68 -7.15 -14.44
C ILE A 97 -3.83 -6.37 -13.79
N TYR A 98 -4.33 -6.88 -12.67
CA TYR A 98 -5.24 -6.16 -11.78
C TYR A 98 -4.47 -5.74 -10.54
N VAL A 99 -4.57 -4.47 -10.16
CA VAL A 99 -3.87 -3.88 -9.02
C VAL A 99 -4.91 -3.37 -8.04
N SER A 100 -4.88 -3.87 -6.81
CA SER A 100 -5.68 -3.30 -5.71
C SER A 100 -4.75 -2.84 -4.60
N VAL A 101 -4.98 -1.62 -4.12
CA VAL A 101 -4.15 -0.98 -3.10
C VAL A 101 -5.04 -0.48 -1.98
N ASN A 102 -4.78 -0.95 -0.76
CA ASN A 102 -5.44 -0.50 0.47
C ASN A 102 -6.97 -0.47 0.33
N ALA A 103 -7.53 -1.54 -0.24
CA ALA A 103 -8.97 -1.73 -0.29
C ALA A 103 -9.55 -1.73 1.13
N MET A 104 -10.74 -1.15 1.29
CA MET A 104 -11.43 -1.02 2.57
C MET A 104 -12.90 -1.36 2.40
N TYR A 105 -13.47 -2.04 3.39
CA TYR A 105 -14.90 -2.27 3.44
C TYR A 105 -15.67 -0.98 3.75
N ASP A 106 -15.18 -0.20 4.71
CA ASP A 106 -15.81 1.01 5.23
C ASP A 106 -14.74 2.08 5.50
N MET A 107 -14.99 3.33 5.12
CA MET A 107 -14.04 4.44 5.29
C MET A 107 -14.11 5.09 6.67
N GLU A 108 -15.17 4.84 7.44
CA GLU A 108 -15.45 5.53 8.69
C GLU A 108 -15.46 4.58 9.89
N ASN A 109 -16.05 3.39 9.73
CA ASN A 109 -16.19 2.43 10.81
C ASN A 109 -15.24 1.24 10.65
N TRP A 110 -14.14 1.28 11.40
CA TRP A 110 -13.10 0.24 11.36
C TRP A 110 -13.20 -0.75 12.52
N ASN A 111 -14.22 -0.66 13.37
CA ASN A 111 -14.35 -1.54 14.53
C ASN A 111 -14.57 -3.00 14.12
N LEU A 112 -14.03 -3.92 14.91
CA LEU A 112 -14.26 -5.35 14.70
C LEU A 112 -15.72 -5.75 15.03
N PRO A 113 -16.28 -6.78 14.36
CA PRO A 113 -15.65 -7.67 13.39
C PRO A 113 -15.41 -6.97 12.04
N ALA A 114 -14.20 -7.18 11.52
CA ALA A 114 -13.83 -6.74 10.18
C ALA A 114 -14.64 -7.47 9.10
N ARG A 115 -14.76 -6.83 7.93
CA ARG A 115 -15.47 -7.35 6.76
C ARG A 115 -14.58 -7.26 5.53
N SER A 116 -14.74 -8.20 4.61
CA SER A 116 -14.07 -8.16 3.30
C SER A 116 -14.58 -6.98 2.47
N ALA A 117 -13.66 -6.26 1.80
CA ALA A 117 -14.02 -5.25 0.82
C ALA A 117 -14.62 -5.89 -0.44
N PHE A 118 -14.16 -7.09 -0.79
CA PHE A 118 -14.59 -7.83 -1.97
C PHE A 118 -15.73 -8.78 -1.59
N SER A 119 -16.77 -8.81 -2.40
CA SER A 119 -17.83 -9.81 -2.27
C SER A 119 -17.33 -11.23 -2.61
N PRO A 120 -18.01 -12.29 -2.16
CA PRO A 120 -17.66 -13.67 -2.52
C PRO A 120 -17.58 -13.91 -4.03
N ASP A 121 -18.46 -13.27 -4.81
CA ASP A 121 -18.48 -13.37 -6.28
C ASP A 121 -17.24 -12.70 -6.89
N GLU A 122 -16.89 -11.49 -6.45
CA GLU A 122 -15.66 -10.80 -6.89
C GLU A 122 -14.40 -11.61 -6.59
N ILE A 123 -14.34 -12.20 -5.39
CA ILE A 123 -13.24 -13.08 -4.99
C ILE A 123 -13.17 -14.29 -5.93
N ASN A 124 -14.30 -14.93 -6.23
CA ASN A 124 -14.36 -16.08 -7.15
C ASN A 124 -13.90 -15.70 -8.55
N GLU A 125 -14.37 -14.57 -9.09
CA GLU A 125 -14.00 -14.08 -10.42
C GLU A 125 -12.51 -13.76 -10.51
N LEU A 126 -11.96 -13.04 -9.52
CA LEU A 126 -10.51 -12.77 -9.46
C LEU A 126 -9.70 -14.05 -9.39
N CYS A 127 -10.07 -14.99 -8.51
CA CYS A 127 -9.34 -16.25 -8.36
C CYS A 127 -9.35 -17.07 -9.64
N ASN A 128 -10.50 -17.17 -10.31
CA ASN A 128 -10.64 -17.90 -11.56
C ASN A 128 -9.83 -17.23 -12.69
N TRP A 129 -9.88 -15.91 -12.79
CA TRP A 129 -9.12 -15.15 -13.78
C TRP A 129 -7.60 -15.28 -13.57
N VAL A 130 -7.12 -15.18 -12.32
CA VAL A 130 -5.70 -15.43 -11.98
C VAL A 130 -5.34 -16.86 -12.34
N ALA A 131 -6.12 -17.86 -11.92
CA ALA A 131 -5.88 -19.27 -12.27
C ALA A 131 -5.81 -19.48 -13.80
N GLY A 132 -6.59 -18.72 -14.57
CA GLY A 132 -6.60 -18.71 -16.03
C GLY A 132 -5.40 -18.03 -16.70
N GLY A 133 -4.58 -17.27 -15.97
CA GLY A 133 -3.38 -16.61 -16.47
C GLY A 133 -3.28 -15.11 -16.20
N GLY A 134 -4.33 -14.51 -15.63
CA GLY A 134 -4.30 -13.15 -15.11
C GLY A 134 -3.26 -12.96 -14.00
N SER A 135 -2.92 -11.72 -13.71
CA SER A 135 -1.93 -11.41 -12.67
C SER A 135 -2.47 -10.39 -11.69
N LEU A 136 -2.27 -10.64 -10.39
CA LEU A 136 -2.77 -9.81 -9.30
C LEU A 136 -1.60 -9.14 -8.58
N PHE A 137 -1.64 -7.82 -8.45
CA PHE A 137 -0.84 -7.10 -7.48
C PHE A 137 -1.74 -6.63 -6.34
N LEU A 138 -1.65 -7.31 -5.20
CA LEU A 138 -2.45 -7.02 -4.02
C LEU A 138 -1.59 -6.27 -2.99
N VAL A 139 -1.85 -4.98 -2.82
CA VAL A 139 -1.18 -4.15 -1.84
C VAL A 139 -2.17 -3.83 -0.73
N THR A 140 -1.76 -4.05 0.51
CA THR A 140 -2.55 -3.74 1.69
C THR A 140 -1.73 -2.94 2.69
N ASP A 141 -2.31 -2.67 3.83
CA ASP A 141 -1.73 -1.88 4.91
C ASP A 141 -2.16 -2.46 6.25
N HIS A 142 -1.82 -1.75 7.32
CA HIS A 142 -2.38 -1.99 8.63
C HIS A 142 -3.93 -1.93 8.66
N MET A 143 -4.50 -2.20 9.83
CA MET A 143 -5.95 -2.10 10.04
C MET A 143 -6.50 -0.74 9.56
N PRO A 144 -7.62 -0.73 8.81
CA PRO A 144 -8.51 -1.87 8.49
C PRO A 144 -8.17 -2.63 7.20
N CYS A 145 -7.17 -2.19 6.43
CA CYS A 145 -6.90 -2.70 5.08
C CYS A 145 -6.55 -4.20 5.08
N GLY A 146 -5.69 -4.63 6.01
CA GLY A 146 -5.28 -6.03 6.12
C GLY A 146 -6.46 -6.99 6.32
N ALA A 147 -7.45 -6.59 7.11
CA ALA A 147 -8.70 -7.31 7.28
C ALA A 147 -9.54 -7.37 5.99
N ALA A 148 -9.66 -6.22 5.31
CA ALA A 148 -10.55 -6.04 4.17
C ALA A 148 -10.17 -6.92 2.96
N VAL A 149 -8.91 -7.37 2.88
CA VAL A 149 -8.43 -8.24 1.81
C VAL A 149 -8.15 -9.67 2.28
N ASN A 150 -8.42 -9.99 3.55
CA ASN A 150 -8.03 -11.27 4.14
C ASN A 150 -8.71 -12.46 3.46
N GLU A 151 -10.02 -12.36 3.20
CA GLU A 151 -10.76 -13.43 2.50
C GLU A 151 -10.23 -13.66 1.08
N LEU A 152 -9.92 -12.59 0.34
CA LEU A 152 -9.31 -12.69 -1.00
C LEU A 152 -7.93 -13.36 -0.92
N ALA A 153 -7.06 -12.87 -0.03
CA ALA A 153 -5.70 -13.40 0.13
C ALA A 153 -5.70 -14.87 0.59
N GLY A 154 -6.65 -15.24 1.45
CA GLY A 154 -6.84 -16.59 1.96
C GLY A 154 -7.12 -17.61 0.86
N ARG A 155 -7.75 -17.21 -0.25
CA ARG A 155 -7.94 -18.09 -1.43
C ARG A 155 -6.64 -18.49 -2.11
N PHE A 156 -5.58 -17.72 -1.89
CA PHE A 156 -4.23 -18.00 -2.36
C PHE A 156 -3.33 -18.61 -1.26
N GLY A 157 -3.92 -18.97 -0.11
CA GLY A 157 -3.20 -19.53 1.04
C GLY A 157 -2.43 -18.50 1.85
N ILE A 158 -2.71 -17.21 1.68
CA ILE A 158 -2.03 -16.11 2.37
C ILE A 158 -2.90 -15.63 3.54
N ASN A 159 -2.35 -15.63 4.75
CA ASN A 159 -3.06 -15.22 5.96
C ASN A 159 -2.55 -13.85 6.40
N ILE A 160 -3.33 -12.81 6.14
CA ILE A 160 -2.95 -11.42 6.45
C ILE A 160 -3.31 -11.06 7.89
N MET A 161 -2.42 -10.38 8.59
CA MET A 161 -2.73 -9.83 9.90
C MET A 161 -3.46 -8.49 9.74
N ASN A 162 -4.52 -8.29 10.52
CA ASN A 162 -5.17 -6.99 10.63
C ASN A 162 -4.49 -6.14 11.72
N GLY A 163 -3.23 -5.78 11.52
CA GLY A 163 -2.41 -5.16 12.55
C GLY A 163 -1.33 -4.23 12.00
N PHE A 164 -0.65 -3.52 12.90
CA PHE A 164 0.40 -2.56 12.58
C PHE A 164 1.77 -3.18 12.82
N ALA A 165 2.55 -3.37 11.76
CA ALA A 165 3.95 -3.73 11.83
C ALA A 165 4.78 -2.51 12.27
N ILE A 166 5.41 -2.59 13.43
CA ILE A 166 6.23 -1.52 14.00
C ILE A 166 7.58 -2.08 14.44
N ARG A 167 8.65 -1.42 14.03
CA ARG A 167 10.01 -1.73 14.48
C ARG A 167 10.18 -1.40 15.96
N LYS A 168 10.78 -2.32 16.71
CA LYS A 168 11.09 -2.15 18.14
C LYS A 168 12.07 -1.02 18.42
N ASP A 169 12.95 -0.73 17.46
CA ASP A 169 14.00 0.29 17.59
C ASP A 169 13.57 1.69 17.12
N GLY A 170 12.34 1.84 16.62
CA GLY A 170 11.80 3.10 16.10
C GLY A 170 12.53 3.67 14.88
N ARG A 171 13.44 2.92 14.25
CA ARG A 171 14.21 3.38 13.09
C ARG A 171 13.37 3.33 11.81
N PRO A 172 13.79 4.03 10.73
CA PRO A 172 13.19 3.88 9.42
C PRO A 172 13.18 2.42 8.97
N GLU A 173 12.08 2.04 8.33
CA GLU A 173 11.90 0.68 7.85
C GLU A 173 12.57 0.49 6.50
N VAL A 174 13.77 -0.08 6.54
CA VAL A 174 14.57 -0.40 5.35
C VAL A 174 14.93 -1.88 5.36
N PHE A 175 14.32 -2.63 4.46
CA PHE A 175 14.67 -4.02 4.18
C PHE A 175 15.87 -4.05 3.24
N SER A 176 16.87 -4.86 3.53
CA SER A 176 18.05 -4.97 2.66
C SER A 176 18.64 -6.37 2.64
N LYS A 177 19.35 -6.68 1.55
CA LYS A 177 20.09 -7.95 1.41
C LYS A 177 21.17 -8.06 2.47
N GLU A 178 21.84 -6.95 2.78
CA GLU A 178 22.86 -6.87 3.83
C GLU A 178 22.29 -7.30 5.20
N LYS A 179 21.11 -6.78 5.56
CA LYS A 179 20.42 -7.15 6.81
C LYS A 179 19.75 -8.53 6.74
N LYS A 180 19.79 -9.19 5.57
CA LYS A 180 19.06 -10.44 5.27
C LYS A 180 17.55 -10.30 5.46
N THR A 181 17.03 -9.09 5.34
CA THR A 181 15.59 -8.82 5.47
C THR A 181 14.91 -8.60 4.12
N LEU A 182 15.68 -8.38 3.05
CA LEU A 182 15.27 -8.46 1.65
C LEU A 182 15.91 -9.70 1.02
N MET A 183 15.09 -10.63 0.54
CA MET A 183 15.55 -11.90 -0.02
C MET A 183 16.03 -11.71 -1.46
N ALA A 184 17.10 -12.40 -1.83
CA ALA A 184 17.52 -12.51 -3.23
C ALA A 184 16.59 -13.49 -3.97
N ASN A 185 15.90 -13.00 -5.00
CA ASN A 185 14.97 -13.76 -5.83
C ASN A 185 14.86 -13.12 -7.23
N GLU A 186 13.96 -13.64 -8.07
CA GLU A 186 13.78 -13.17 -9.45
C GLU A 186 13.45 -11.67 -9.50
N ILE A 187 12.61 -11.17 -8.59
CA ILE A 187 12.15 -9.76 -8.54
C ILE A 187 13.21 -8.82 -7.96
N THR A 188 14.00 -9.27 -6.97
CA THR A 188 14.98 -8.41 -6.29
C THR A 188 16.38 -8.49 -6.88
N SER A 189 16.68 -9.54 -7.65
CA SER A 189 17.99 -9.77 -8.27
C SER A 189 17.92 -10.05 -9.79
N PRO A 190 17.04 -9.41 -10.58
CA PRO A 190 17.08 -9.58 -12.03
C PRO A 190 18.36 -8.95 -12.62
N PRO A 191 18.99 -9.58 -13.64
CA PRO A 191 20.19 -9.04 -14.26
C PRO A 191 20.03 -7.59 -14.74
N GLY A 192 20.95 -6.71 -14.34
CA GLY A 192 20.93 -5.28 -14.72
C GLY A 192 19.84 -4.42 -14.05
N LYS A 193 18.93 -5.02 -13.28
CA LYS A 193 17.81 -4.35 -12.59
C LYS A 193 17.73 -4.73 -11.10
N ALA A 194 18.79 -5.31 -10.55
CA ALA A 194 18.86 -5.75 -9.17
C ALA A 194 18.72 -4.56 -8.20
N ILE A 195 18.06 -4.82 -7.07
CA ILE A 195 17.92 -3.88 -5.96
C ILE A 195 18.52 -4.48 -4.70
N ASP A 196 19.08 -3.67 -3.82
CA ASP A 196 19.74 -4.15 -2.60
C ASP A 196 19.00 -3.75 -1.32
N SER A 197 18.13 -2.75 -1.44
CA SER A 197 17.27 -2.27 -0.36
C SER A 197 15.94 -1.74 -0.88
N ILE A 198 14.93 -1.76 -0.02
CA ILE A 198 13.66 -1.07 -0.22
C ILE A 198 13.27 -0.37 1.08
N MET A 199 12.68 0.80 0.97
CA MET A 199 12.13 1.54 2.11
C MET A 199 10.62 1.36 2.18
N CYS A 200 10.13 1.12 3.39
CA CYS A 200 8.72 1.02 3.74
C CYS A 200 8.41 1.98 4.91
N TRP A 201 7.13 2.11 5.27
CA TRP A 201 6.62 3.05 6.26
C TRP A 201 5.59 2.41 7.19
N GLY A 202 5.80 1.13 7.52
CA GLY A 202 4.92 0.33 8.33
C GLY A 202 4.09 -0.62 7.48
N GLY A 203 2.79 -0.62 7.71
CA GLY A 203 1.89 -1.60 7.12
C GLY A 203 1.61 -2.77 8.06
N THR A 204 1.47 -3.96 7.49
CA THR A 204 1.15 -5.19 8.22
C THR A 204 2.08 -6.35 7.86
N GLY A 205 1.97 -7.46 8.59
CA GLY A 205 2.62 -8.72 8.28
C GLY A 205 1.62 -9.79 7.83
N PHE A 206 2.13 -10.84 7.20
CA PHE A 206 1.32 -12.00 6.80
C PHE A 206 2.12 -13.30 6.77
N ILE A 207 1.40 -14.42 6.80
CA ILE A 207 1.94 -15.76 6.61
C ILE A 207 1.62 -16.19 5.18
N VAL A 208 2.59 -16.80 4.51
CA VAL A 208 2.48 -17.27 3.12
C VAL A 208 2.54 -18.80 3.04
N PRO A 209 1.98 -19.43 1.99
CA PRO A 209 2.10 -20.87 1.82
C PRO A 209 3.54 -21.26 1.45
N SER A 210 3.93 -22.52 1.70
CA SER A 210 5.31 -23.00 1.53
C SER A 210 5.88 -22.88 0.11
N HIS A 211 5.02 -22.80 -0.91
CA HIS A 211 5.41 -22.64 -2.30
C HIS A 211 5.51 -21.16 -2.75
N ALA A 212 5.21 -20.21 -1.87
CA ALA A 212 5.42 -18.79 -2.14
C ALA A 212 6.90 -18.42 -1.99
N HIS A 213 7.35 -17.46 -2.79
CA HIS A 213 8.66 -16.86 -2.69
C HIS A 213 8.58 -15.58 -1.86
N VAL A 214 9.45 -15.49 -0.86
CA VAL A 214 9.50 -14.33 0.04
C VAL A 214 10.31 -13.20 -0.61
N ILE A 215 9.80 -11.96 -0.51
CA ILE A 215 10.51 -10.74 -0.89
C ILE A 215 11.15 -10.10 0.34
N SER A 216 10.36 -9.80 1.37
CA SER A 216 10.84 -9.14 2.59
C SER A 216 10.29 -9.79 3.86
N ILE A 217 11.16 -9.94 4.87
CA ILE A 217 10.83 -10.53 6.16
C ILE A 217 10.83 -9.47 7.27
N LEU A 218 9.92 -9.59 8.23
CA LEU A 218 9.88 -8.69 9.39
C LEU A 218 10.89 -9.15 10.46
N GLY A 219 10.70 -10.36 10.99
CA GLY A 219 11.61 -10.96 11.98
C GLY A 219 11.36 -10.47 13.41
N ASP A 220 12.26 -10.84 14.33
CA ASP A 220 12.14 -10.52 15.76
C ASP A 220 12.31 -9.01 16.07
N ASP A 221 12.69 -8.18 15.10
CA ASP A 221 12.82 -6.73 15.27
C ASP A 221 11.48 -5.99 15.24
N TYR A 222 10.37 -6.70 15.05
CA TYR A 222 9.04 -6.14 14.86
C TYR A 222 8.04 -6.62 15.90
N HIS A 223 7.13 -5.73 16.23
CA HIS A 223 5.83 -6.06 16.82
C HIS A 223 4.74 -5.86 15.77
N ILE A 224 3.80 -6.81 15.69
CA ILE A 224 2.53 -6.60 15.00
C ILE A 224 1.49 -6.28 16.06
N TYR A 225 1.15 -5.01 16.22
CA TYR A 225 0.11 -4.56 17.14
C TYR A 225 -1.27 -4.87 16.56
N LEU A 226 -2.16 -5.42 17.38
CA LEU A 226 -3.49 -5.92 16.99
C LEU A 226 -4.59 -5.11 17.68
N PRO A 227 -4.85 -3.87 17.24
CA PRO A 227 -5.99 -3.11 17.74
C PRO A 227 -7.30 -3.81 17.37
N ASN A 228 -8.30 -3.64 18.23
CA ASN A 228 -9.65 -4.17 18.01
C ASN A 228 -10.72 -3.07 17.89
N ASP A 229 -10.34 -1.82 18.15
CA ASP A 229 -11.21 -0.65 18.10
C ASP A 229 -10.47 0.53 17.45
N VAL A 230 -11.17 1.29 16.61
CA VAL A 230 -10.59 2.43 15.86
C VAL A 230 -10.01 3.49 16.78
N SER A 231 -10.56 3.66 17.99
CA SER A 231 -10.08 4.63 18.97
C SER A 231 -8.68 4.30 19.52
N GLN A 232 -8.19 3.08 19.30
CA GLN A 232 -6.84 2.65 19.65
C GLN A 232 -5.80 3.05 18.60
N ILE A 233 -6.22 3.38 17.38
CA ILE A 233 -5.34 3.75 16.26
C ILE A 233 -4.90 5.21 16.43
N LYS A 234 -3.92 5.41 17.30
CA LYS A 234 -3.31 6.71 17.63
C LYS A 234 -1.81 6.69 17.35
N LYS A 235 -1.18 7.87 17.32
CA LYS A 235 0.28 8.01 17.20
C LYS A 235 0.82 8.71 18.46
N PRO A 236 1.65 8.06 19.29
CA PRO A 236 2.04 6.64 19.23
C PRO A 236 0.85 5.71 19.53
N LEU A 237 0.97 4.43 19.13
CA LEU A 237 0.00 3.41 19.52
C LEU A 237 0.11 3.16 21.04
N PRO A 238 -1.01 2.98 21.75
CA PRO A 238 -1.00 2.60 23.17
C PRO A 238 -0.31 1.26 23.42
N ASP A 239 0.56 1.21 24.44
CA ASP A 239 1.27 -0.01 24.86
C ASP A 239 0.33 -1.11 25.42
N THR A 240 -0.94 -0.79 25.66
CA THR A 240 -1.98 -1.74 26.06
C THR A 240 -2.49 -2.60 24.91
N ILE A 241 -2.20 -2.24 23.65
CA ILE A 241 -2.62 -3.03 22.49
C ILE A 241 -1.81 -4.34 22.47
N PRO A 242 -2.48 -5.52 22.39
CA PRO A 242 -1.77 -6.78 22.27
C PRO A 242 -0.95 -6.82 20.98
N TYR A 243 0.21 -7.44 21.02
CA TYR A 243 1.06 -7.62 19.86
C TYR A 243 1.62 -9.03 19.78
N VAL A 244 2.05 -9.42 18.58
CA VAL A 244 2.86 -10.62 18.34
C VAL A 244 4.23 -10.24 17.77
N SER A 245 5.20 -11.15 17.88
CA SER A 245 6.49 -10.96 17.20
C SER A 245 6.32 -10.99 15.67
N GLY A 246 7.11 -10.20 14.94
CA GLY A 246 7.24 -10.29 13.48
C GLY A 246 7.94 -11.57 12.99
N ARG A 247 8.43 -12.42 13.90
CA ARG A 247 9.11 -13.67 13.56
C ARG A 247 8.18 -14.62 12.80
N GLY A 248 8.68 -15.14 11.68
CA GLY A 248 7.91 -16.01 10.80
C GLY A 248 6.92 -15.27 9.90
N LEU A 249 6.83 -13.94 10.02
CA LEU A 249 6.00 -13.10 9.17
C LEU A 249 6.83 -12.41 8.08
N VAL A 250 6.18 -12.20 6.95
CA VAL A 250 6.70 -11.46 5.81
C VAL A 250 5.87 -10.20 5.60
N ASN A 251 6.43 -9.23 4.87
CA ASN A 251 5.70 -8.05 4.41
C ASN A 251 5.64 -7.97 2.87
N GLY A 252 6.43 -8.78 2.16
CA GLY A 252 6.36 -8.91 0.71
C GLY A 252 6.55 -10.35 0.29
N ALA A 253 5.74 -10.84 -0.64
CA ALA A 253 5.88 -12.15 -1.24
C ALA A 253 5.28 -12.22 -2.64
N TYR A 254 5.62 -13.27 -3.37
CA TYR A 254 5.02 -13.57 -4.66
C TYR A 254 4.87 -15.07 -4.86
N LEU A 255 3.91 -15.46 -5.70
CA LEU A 255 3.62 -16.85 -6.01
C LEU A 255 2.90 -16.98 -7.36
N THR A 256 2.94 -18.17 -7.92
CA THR A 256 2.06 -18.55 -9.03
C THR A 256 0.78 -19.18 -8.49
N PHE A 257 -0.35 -18.93 -9.15
CA PHE A 257 -1.62 -19.58 -8.85
C PHE A 257 -2.30 -20.01 -10.15
N GLY A 258 -2.43 -21.32 -10.37
CA GLY A 258 -2.75 -21.86 -11.69
C GLY A 258 -1.73 -21.39 -12.73
N LYS A 259 -2.19 -20.72 -13.79
CA LYS A 259 -1.33 -20.12 -14.83
C LYS A 259 -0.95 -18.66 -14.52
N GLY A 260 -1.51 -18.09 -13.47
CA GLY A 260 -1.36 -16.69 -13.08
C GLY A 260 -0.19 -16.41 -12.17
N ARG A 261 -0.03 -15.12 -11.86
CA ARG A 261 1.05 -14.59 -11.01
C ARG A 261 0.46 -13.63 -9.98
N ILE A 262 0.91 -13.72 -8.74
CA ILE A 262 0.45 -12.89 -7.64
C ILE A 262 1.67 -12.29 -6.96
N VAL A 263 1.62 -10.98 -6.74
CA VAL A 263 2.52 -10.29 -5.80
C VAL A 263 1.64 -9.69 -4.71
N ILE A 264 2.04 -9.88 -3.46
CA ILE A 264 1.43 -9.24 -2.31
C ILE A 264 2.44 -8.41 -1.54
N PHE A 265 2.02 -7.23 -1.11
CA PHE A 265 2.83 -6.36 -0.26
C PHE A 265 1.98 -5.73 0.84
N GLY A 266 2.52 -5.70 2.06
CA GLY A 266 1.82 -5.28 3.28
C GLY A 266 1.90 -3.80 3.57
N ASP A 267 2.45 -2.99 2.66
CA ASP A 267 2.55 -1.53 2.76
C ASP A 267 2.30 -0.86 1.40
N GLY A 268 1.42 0.15 1.37
CA GLY A 268 1.12 0.93 0.17
C GLY A 268 2.09 2.09 -0.11
N ALA A 269 2.82 2.59 0.87
CA ALA A 269 3.72 3.73 0.66
C ALA A 269 4.86 3.47 -0.36
N PRO A 270 5.51 2.29 -0.41
CA PRO A 270 6.64 1.99 -1.28
C PRO A 270 6.40 2.26 -2.77
N PHE A 271 5.15 2.18 -3.23
CA PHE A 271 4.76 2.27 -4.65
C PHE A 271 4.09 3.59 -5.00
N SER A 272 4.08 4.55 -4.07
CA SER A 272 3.53 5.90 -4.25
C SER A 272 4.63 6.95 -4.35
N ALA A 273 4.27 8.20 -4.63
CA ALA A 273 5.14 9.35 -4.41
C ALA A 273 4.28 10.48 -3.85
N GLN A 274 4.49 10.83 -2.59
CA GLN A 274 3.60 11.69 -1.84
C GLN A 274 4.37 12.82 -1.14
N LEU A 275 3.67 13.92 -0.87
CA LEU A 275 4.07 14.99 0.01
C LEU A 275 3.12 15.02 1.20
N GLN A 276 3.65 14.97 2.41
CA GLN A 276 2.90 14.91 3.66
C GLN A 276 3.06 16.19 4.46
N GLY A 277 1.92 16.81 4.79
CA GLY A 277 1.84 17.94 5.71
C GLY A 277 2.47 19.23 5.20
N ILE A 278 2.49 20.23 6.06
CA ILE A 278 2.91 21.61 5.71
C ILE A 278 4.38 21.73 5.30
N LYS A 279 5.21 20.75 5.69
CA LYS A 279 6.63 20.69 5.34
C LYS A 279 6.89 19.95 4.03
N SER A 280 5.84 19.43 3.38
CA SER A 280 5.96 18.61 2.18
C SER A 280 6.96 17.46 2.34
N GLU A 281 6.87 16.76 3.48
CA GLU A 281 7.76 15.62 3.74
C GLU A 281 7.49 14.53 2.71
N LYS A 282 8.54 14.08 2.05
CA LYS A 282 8.44 13.09 0.97
C LYS A 282 8.12 11.71 1.55
N ARG A 283 7.22 10.97 0.93
CA ARG A 283 6.86 9.59 1.33
C ARG A 283 6.64 8.73 0.08
N GLY A 284 7.24 7.54 0.07
CA GLY A 284 7.26 6.66 -1.09
C GLY A 284 8.51 6.86 -1.94
N MET A 285 8.40 6.60 -3.25
CA MET A 285 9.50 6.59 -4.22
C MET A 285 10.27 7.91 -4.31
N ASN A 286 9.67 9.03 -3.91
CA ASN A 286 10.33 10.34 -3.88
C ASN A 286 11.18 10.57 -2.62
N HIS A 287 11.11 9.70 -1.60
CA HIS A 287 11.91 9.84 -0.39
C HIS A 287 13.39 9.54 -0.65
N PRO A 288 14.35 10.36 -0.17
CA PRO A 288 15.80 10.13 -0.32
C PRO A 288 16.35 8.78 0.18
N GLY A 289 15.56 8.00 0.89
CA GLY A 289 15.92 6.68 1.45
C GLY A 289 15.33 5.51 0.64
N ALA A 290 14.44 5.81 -0.30
CA ALA A 290 13.70 4.86 -1.13
C ALA A 290 14.28 4.79 -2.54
N THR A 291 15.61 4.89 -2.66
CA THR A 291 16.32 5.10 -3.93
C THR A 291 16.09 3.98 -4.97
N GLN A 292 15.72 2.79 -4.52
CA GLN A 292 15.50 1.61 -5.37
C GLN A 292 14.02 1.19 -5.47
N ASN A 293 13.10 1.89 -4.80
CA ASN A 293 11.67 1.53 -4.77
C ASN A 293 11.01 1.63 -6.16
N THR A 294 11.42 2.58 -7.00
CA THR A 294 10.90 2.66 -8.38
C THR A 294 11.37 1.50 -9.24
N GLN A 295 12.65 1.10 -9.13
CA GLN A 295 13.14 -0.10 -9.82
C GLN A 295 12.42 -1.36 -9.32
N PHE A 296 12.17 -1.44 -8.01
CA PHE A 296 11.40 -2.53 -7.42
C PHE A 296 9.98 -2.62 -7.99
N LEU A 297 9.29 -1.49 -8.13
CA LEU A 297 7.97 -1.43 -8.80
C LEU A 297 8.05 -1.99 -10.23
N PHE A 298 9.04 -1.55 -11.03
CA PHE A 298 9.21 -2.08 -12.38
C PHE A 298 9.46 -3.59 -12.38
N ASN A 299 10.33 -4.09 -11.50
CA ASN A 299 10.61 -5.53 -11.41
C ASN A 299 9.35 -6.33 -11.07
N ILE A 300 8.51 -5.85 -10.15
CA ILE A 300 7.22 -6.47 -9.82
C ILE A 300 6.32 -6.52 -11.05
N ILE A 301 6.14 -5.39 -11.74
CA ILE A 301 5.24 -5.33 -12.90
C ILE A 301 5.76 -6.20 -14.05
N HIS A 302 7.07 -6.19 -14.31
CA HIS A 302 7.71 -7.02 -15.33
C HIS A 302 7.57 -8.51 -14.98
N TRP A 303 7.68 -8.87 -13.71
CA TRP A 303 7.43 -10.23 -13.27
C TRP A 303 5.96 -10.62 -13.47
N LEU A 304 5.00 -9.80 -13.05
CA LEU A 304 3.57 -10.07 -13.28
C LEU A 304 3.26 -10.22 -14.78
N ASP A 305 3.89 -9.41 -15.64
CA ASP A 305 3.72 -9.45 -17.09
C ASP A 305 4.55 -10.53 -17.81
N ARG A 306 5.42 -11.26 -17.11
CA ARG A 306 6.33 -12.27 -17.70
C ARG A 306 7.33 -11.66 -18.69
N LYS A 307 7.85 -10.48 -18.35
CA LYS A 307 8.88 -9.72 -19.07
C LYS A 307 10.17 -9.49 -18.27
N LEU A 308 10.23 -10.01 -17.05
CA LEU A 308 11.42 -9.93 -16.21
C LEU A 308 12.57 -10.76 -16.78
#